data_AF-A0A1S3UKW1-F1
#
_entry.id   AF-A0A1S3UKW1-F1
#
_cell.length_a   1.000
_cell.length_b   1.000
_cell.length_c   1.000
_cell.angle_alpha   90.00
_cell.angle_beta   90.00
_cell.angle_gamma   90.00
#
_symmetry.space_group_name_H-M   'P 1'
#
loop_
_entity.id
_entity.type
_entity.pdbx_description
1 polymer ?
#
loop_
_entity_poly.entity_id
_entity_poly.type
_entity_poly.pdbx_seq_one_letter_code
_entity_poly.pdbx_strand_id
1 'polypeptide(L)'
;MKFGWRIIVGSIVGFLGSAFGNIGGIGGGGIFVPMLTLIIGFDTKSAIAISKFMITGGATATVFYNLRQRHPTLDLPVIDYDLALLFQPMLMLGISIGVDFNVIFPEWMLTVLLIILFVGLSIKSFLKGVETWKQETIMKKEARKNSRIDDIATAEDGAHYIHTEGPVKDKTKELRKKVSMVDNIRWKDLGHLFAVWIMILALEIGKNYTTTCSGAYWAVNLLQIPIAVGMSSYQAMRLYKGKRSIASKGDQQPRWRVWQLILFCCCGTLAGTLAGLLGLGGGFILAPLFLGIGIPPQVASATSILAMAFSASMAVVEYYLLKRFPVPYALCLVGVATAASVVGQYLVRKVIAILGRASVIIFILTFTLCVSAVLLGGVGVVHMIQKIERNEHMGFGNLCMYTAKN
;
A
#
# COMPACT_ATOMS: atom_id res chain seq x y z
N MET A 1 2.11 -31.31 3.18
CA MET A 1 3.00 -30.32 2.55
C MET A 1 4.33 -31.02 2.28
N LYS A 2 4.76 -31.18 1.01
CA LYS A 2 6.07 -31.78 0.71
C LYS A 2 7.09 -30.65 0.66
N PHE A 3 8.00 -30.60 1.65
CA PHE A 3 9.09 -29.63 1.66
C PHE A 3 10.08 -29.97 0.52
N GLY A 4 10.33 -29.01 -0.37
CA GLY A 4 11.22 -29.20 -1.51
C GLY A 4 11.91 -27.89 -1.87
N TRP A 5 12.93 -27.97 -2.73
CA TRP A 5 13.78 -26.82 -3.09
C TRP A 5 12.98 -25.61 -3.61
N ARG A 6 11.88 -25.85 -4.34
CA ARG A 6 10.96 -24.81 -4.83
C ARG A 6 10.39 -23.93 -3.71
N ILE A 7 10.05 -24.53 -2.56
CA ILE A 7 9.52 -23.79 -1.41
C ILE A 7 10.60 -22.95 -0.74
N ILE A 8 11.83 -23.45 -0.68
CA ILE A 8 12.98 -22.74 -0.12
C ILE A 8 13.30 -21.50 -0.98
N VAL A 9 13.47 -21.70 -2.29
CA VAL A 9 13.73 -20.60 -3.24
C VAL A 9 12.56 -19.62 -3.25
N GLY A 10 11.32 -20.13 -3.30
CA GLY A 10 10.11 -19.30 -3.22
C GLY A 10 10.02 -18.49 -1.93
N SER A 11 10.46 -19.05 -0.80
CA SER A 11 10.51 -18.34 0.49
C SER A 11 11.57 -17.24 0.49
N ILE A 12 12.74 -17.45 -0.14
CA ILE A 12 13.78 -16.42 -0.27
C ILE A 12 13.29 -15.27 -1.16
N VAL A 13 12.73 -15.58 -2.33
CA VAL A 13 12.18 -14.57 -3.24
C VAL A 13 11.00 -13.84 -2.61
N GLY A 14 10.11 -14.57 -1.92
CA GLY A 14 9.00 -14.01 -1.15
C GLY A 14 9.48 -13.13 0.00
N PHE A 15 10.56 -13.50 0.68
CA PHE A 15 11.18 -12.65 1.70
C PHE A 15 11.64 -11.31 1.10
N LEU A 16 12.41 -11.35 0.01
CA LEU A 16 12.88 -10.13 -0.66
C LEU A 16 11.71 -9.28 -1.18
N GLY A 17 10.73 -9.91 -1.81
CA GLY A 17 9.53 -9.22 -2.31
C GLY A 17 8.74 -8.53 -1.20
N SER A 18 8.60 -9.19 -0.05
CA SER A 18 7.91 -8.62 1.11
C SER A 18 8.71 -7.48 1.75
N ALA A 19 10.02 -7.64 1.91
CA ALA A 19 10.88 -6.64 2.50
C ALA A 19 10.81 -5.33 1.70
N PHE A 20 11.10 -5.35 0.40
CA PHE A 20 11.09 -4.13 -0.42
C PHE A 20 9.67 -3.62 -0.68
N GLY A 21 8.71 -4.51 -0.93
CA GLY A 21 7.33 -4.15 -1.25
C GLY A 21 6.63 -3.41 -0.11
N ASN A 22 6.83 -3.85 1.13
CA ASN A 22 6.25 -3.17 2.30
C ASN A 22 6.94 -1.85 2.63
N ILE A 23 8.19 -1.63 2.22
CA ILE A 23 8.86 -0.34 2.43
C ILE A 23 8.30 0.72 1.48
N GLY A 24 8.10 0.36 0.21
CA GLY A 24 7.49 1.25 -0.79
C GLY A 24 5.98 1.48 -0.57
N GLY A 25 5.32 0.65 0.24
CA GLY A 25 3.88 0.71 0.46
C GLY A 25 3.04 0.00 -0.61
N ILE A 26 3.64 -0.96 -1.32
CA ILE A 26 3.00 -1.80 -2.36
C ILE A 26 2.66 -3.21 -1.84
N GLY A 27 3.29 -3.68 -0.75
CA GLY A 27 2.96 -4.97 -0.14
C GLY A 27 3.55 -6.21 -0.83
N GLY A 28 4.36 -6.05 -1.87
CA GLY A 28 5.15 -7.14 -2.48
C GLY A 28 4.38 -8.06 -3.43
N GLY A 29 3.06 -7.85 -3.62
CA GLY A 29 2.20 -8.71 -4.43
C GLY A 29 2.69 -8.92 -5.87
N GLY A 30 3.35 -7.91 -6.44
CA GLY A 30 3.89 -7.99 -7.80
C GLY A 30 5.07 -8.96 -7.97
N ILE A 31 5.71 -9.35 -6.87
CA ILE A 31 6.76 -10.37 -6.83
C ILE A 31 6.19 -11.71 -6.35
N PHE A 32 5.21 -11.69 -5.43
CA PHE A 32 4.61 -12.90 -4.89
C PHE A 32 3.89 -13.73 -5.94
N VAL A 33 3.08 -13.10 -6.80
CA VAL A 33 2.30 -13.83 -7.80
C VAL A 33 3.20 -14.57 -8.80
N PRO A 34 4.21 -13.95 -9.43
CA PRO A 34 5.17 -14.66 -10.29
C PRO A 34 5.96 -15.74 -9.58
N MET A 35 6.37 -15.49 -8.33
CA MET A 35 7.09 -16.48 -7.53
C MET A 35 6.21 -17.72 -7.26
N LEU A 36 4.95 -17.51 -6.88
CA LEU A 36 4.00 -18.59 -6.63
C LEU A 36 3.70 -19.39 -7.92
N THR A 37 3.58 -18.70 -9.05
CA THR A 37 3.26 -19.33 -10.34
C THR A 37 4.46 -20.05 -10.96
N LEU A 38 5.61 -19.39 -11.11
CA LEU A 38 6.77 -19.96 -11.82
C LEU A 38 7.63 -20.88 -10.94
N ILE A 39 7.87 -20.49 -9.69
CA ILE A 39 8.83 -21.21 -8.83
C ILE A 39 8.12 -22.34 -8.09
N ILE A 40 7.01 -22.01 -7.42
CA ILE A 40 6.28 -23.02 -6.63
C ILE A 40 5.38 -23.87 -7.53
N GLY A 41 4.77 -23.28 -8.55
CA GLY A 41 3.93 -23.99 -9.54
C GLY A 41 2.44 -23.95 -9.24
N PHE A 42 1.96 -22.93 -8.53
CA PHE A 42 0.52 -22.70 -8.35
C PHE A 42 -0.10 -22.11 -9.61
N ASP A 43 -1.36 -22.45 -9.90
CA ASP A 43 -2.13 -21.74 -10.92
C ASP A 43 -2.28 -20.25 -10.57
N THR A 44 -2.44 -19.41 -11.58
CA THR A 44 -2.49 -17.94 -11.42
C THR A 44 -3.57 -17.50 -10.42
N LYS A 45 -4.72 -18.18 -10.38
CA LYS A 45 -5.83 -17.84 -9.48
C LYS A 45 -5.51 -18.19 -8.03
N SER A 46 -4.97 -19.39 -7.77
CA SER A 46 -4.48 -19.77 -6.44
C SER A 46 -3.30 -18.91 -5.99
N ALA A 47 -2.39 -18.55 -6.90
CA ALA A 47 -1.26 -17.67 -6.63
C ALA A 47 -1.72 -16.27 -6.20
N ILE A 48 -2.71 -15.69 -6.90
CA ILE A 48 -3.34 -14.43 -6.51
C ILE A 48 -3.91 -14.53 -5.09
N ALA A 49 -4.67 -15.59 -4.79
CA ALA A 49 -5.24 -15.82 -3.47
C ALA A 49 -4.16 -15.92 -2.38
N ILE A 50 -3.16 -16.78 -2.54
CA ILE A 50 -2.06 -16.95 -1.58
C ILE A 50 -1.28 -15.64 -1.40
N SER A 51 -1.10 -14.84 -2.46
CA SER A 51 -0.43 -13.55 -2.35
C SER A 51 -1.16 -12.58 -1.41
N LYS A 52 -2.51 -12.63 -1.35
CA LYS A 52 -3.30 -11.79 -0.42
C LYS A 52 -3.00 -12.12 1.04
N PHE A 53 -2.83 -13.40 1.35
CA PHE A 53 -2.41 -13.83 2.69
C PHE A 53 -1.05 -13.25 3.03
N MET A 54 -0.06 -13.42 2.14
CA MET A 54 1.29 -12.89 2.31
C MET A 54 1.30 -11.36 2.49
N ILE A 55 0.56 -10.63 1.64
CA ILE A 55 0.39 -9.17 1.73
C ILE A 55 -0.21 -8.79 3.08
N THR A 56 -1.25 -9.48 3.54
CA THR A 56 -1.91 -9.20 4.82
C THR A 56 -0.94 -9.34 5.99
N GLY A 57 -0.18 -10.44 6.04
CA GLY A 57 0.82 -10.67 7.08
C GLY A 57 1.92 -9.60 7.09
N GLY A 58 2.45 -9.26 5.91
CA GLY A 58 3.50 -8.26 5.80
C GLY A 58 3.04 -6.82 6.05
N ALA A 59 1.86 -6.46 5.55
CA ALA A 59 1.24 -5.17 5.79
C ALA A 59 0.91 -4.99 7.28
N THR A 60 0.34 -6.01 7.93
CA THR A 60 0.00 -5.95 9.37
C THR A 60 1.25 -5.74 10.24
N ALA A 61 2.32 -6.48 9.98
CA ALA A 61 3.60 -6.29 10.67
C ALA A 61 4.16 -4.87 10.48
N THR A 62 4.03 -4.34 9.27
CA THR A 62 4.50 -3.01 8.91
C THR A 62 3.62 -1.91 9.52
N VAL A 63 2.30 -2.08 9.55
CA VAL A 63 1.37 -1.19 10.27
C VAL A 63 1.74 -1.15 11.74
N PHE A 64 1.90 -2.31 12.39
CA PHE A 64 2.29 -2.37 13.80
C PHE A 64 3.59 -1.61 14.08
N TYR A 65 4.55 -1.73 13.18
CA TYR A 65 5.79 -0.99 13.25
C TYR A 65 5.60 0.53 13.03
N ASN A 66 4.76 0.93 12.07
CA ASN A 66 4.44 2.33 11.75
C ASN A 66 3.59 3.01 12.84
N LEU A 67 2.74 2.28 13.57
CA LEU A 67 1.96 2.84 14.68
C LEU A 67 2.86 3.36 15.81
N ARG A 68 4.12 2.91 15.90
CA ARG A 68 5.10 3.38 16.88
C ARG A 68 5.88 4.62 16.41
N GLN A 69 5.49 5.24 15.30
CA GLN A 69 6.34 6.18 14.56
C GLN A 69 5.63 7.51 14.35
N ARG A 70 6.40 8.59 14.48
CA ARG A 70 5.93 9.95 14.27
C ARG A 70 6.34 10.48 12.90
N HIS A 71 5.62 11.49 12.47
CA HIS A 71 5.87 12.24 11.24
C HIS A 71 7.29 12.83 11.25
N PRO A 72 7.97 12.90 10.10
CA PRO A 72 9.35 13.36 10.03
C PRO A 72 9.55 14.82 10.47
N THR A 73 8.53 15.67 10.30
CA THR A 73 8.63 17.13 10.52
C THR A 73 7.58 17.72 11.45
N LEU A 74 6.51 16.97 11.77
CA LEU A 74 5.36 17.49 12.52
C LEU A 74 5.13 16.62 13.74
N ASP A 75 4.56 17.17 14.82
CA ASP A 75 4.29 16.38 16.02
C ASP A 75 2.99 15.58 15.93
N LEU A 76 2.93 14.66 14.97
CA LEU A 76 1.75 13.85 14.67
C LEU A 76 2.16 12.43 14.21
N PRO A 77 1.22 11.47 14.18
CA PRO A 77 1.53 10.09 13.78
C PRO A 77 2.00 10.01 12.33
N VAL A 78 2.88 9.05 11.99
CA VAL A 78 3.32 8.87 10.60
C VAL A 78 2.18 8.47 9.64
N ILE A 79 1.10 7.91 10.16
CA ILE A 79 -0.07 7.51 9.36
C ILE A 79 -1.05 8.69 9.29
N ASP A 80 -1.41 9.07 8.06
CA ASP A 80 -2.45 10.07 7.82
C ASP A 80 -3.83 9.38 7.77
N TYR A 81 -4.50 9.34 8.92
CA TYR A 81 -5.81 8.72 9.04
C TYR A 81 -6.91 9.43 8.24
N ASP A 82 -6.73 10.71 7.89
CA ASP A 82 -7.73 11.45 7.12
C ASP A 82 -7.73 11.03 5.67
N LEU A 83 -6.54 10.75 5.15
CA LEU A 83 -6.34 10.14 3.85
C LEU A 83 -6.76 8.66 3.85
N ALA A 84 -6.44 7.90 4.91
CA ALA A 84 -6.91 6.52 5.05
C ALA A 84 -8.45 6.44 5.04
N LEU A 85 -9.14 7.30 5.81
CA LEU A 85 -10.61 7.35 5.85
C LEU A 85 -11.25 7.76 4.53
N LEU A 86 -10.54 8.57 3.73
CA LEU A 86 -11.03 8.99 2.41
C LEU A 86 -10.91 7.87 1.38
N PHE A 87 -9.79 7.13 1.38
CA PHE A 87 -9.50 6.13 0.34
C PHE A 87 -9.93 4.72 0.71
N GLN A 88 -9.83 4.31 1.97
CA GLN A 88 -10.08 2.93 2.39
C GLN A 88 -11.48 2.41 2.03
N PRO A 89 -12.60 3.13 2.28
CA PRO A 89 -13.92 2.61 1.95
C PRO A 89 -14.12 2.40 0.45
N MET A 90 -13.65 3.34 -0.38
CA MET A 90 -13.69 3.22 -1.85
C MET A 90 -12.78 2.11 -2.36
N LEU A 91 -11.59 1.97 -1.77
CA LEU A 91 -10.66 0.89 -2.08
C LEU A 91 -11.29 -0.47 -1.81
N MET A 92 -12.00 -0.60 -0.69
CA MET A 92 -12.70 -1.81 -0.28
C MET A 92 -13.82 -2.18 -1.24
N LEU A 93 -14.69 -1.22 -1.57
CA LEU A 93 -15.73 -1.39 -2.60
C LEU A 93 -15.14 -1.82 -3.95
N GLY A 94 -14.02 -1.20 -4.34
CA GLY A 94 -13.33 -1.55 -5.57
C GLY A 94 -12.81 -3.00 -5.55
N ILE A 95 -12.30 -3.49 -4.42
CA ILE A 95 -11.79 -4.87 -4.32
C ILE A 95 -12.89 -5.88 -4.60
N SER A 96 -14.07 -5.72 -4.01
CA SER A 96 -15.22 -6.60 -4.24
C SER A 96 -15.57 -6.68 -5.74
N ILE A 97 -15.66 -5.53 -6.40
CA ILE A 97 -15.88 -5.45 -7.86
C ILE A 97 -14.72 -6.12 -8.62
N GLY A 98 -13.48 -5.90 -8.19
CA GLY A 98 -12.28 -6.45 -8.81
C GLY A 98 -12.17 -7.98 -8.71
N VAL A 99 -12.60 -8.57 -7.59
CA VAL A 99 -12.59 -10.02 -7.39
C VAL A 99 -13.67 -10.68 -8.24
N ASP A 100 -14.87 -10.09 -8.32
CA ASP A 100 -15.92 -10.54 -9.25
C ASP A 100 -15.41 -10.50 -10.71
N PHE A 101 -14.75 -9.40 -11.09
CA PHE A 101 -14.14 -9.24 -12.42
C PHE A 101 -12.96 -10.17 -12.69
N ASN A 102 -12.24 -10.66 -11.68
CA ASN A 102 -11.18 -11.66 -11.84
C ASN A 102 -11.70 -12.99 -12.39
N VAL A 103 -12.96 -13.31 -12.10
CA VAL A 103 -13.61 -14.53 -12.63
C VAL A 103 -14.05 -14.33 -14.08
N ILE A 104 -14.46 -13.12 -14.45
CA ILE A 104 -14.98 -12.80 -15.79
C ILE A 104 -13.86 -12.57 -16.80
N PHE A 105 -12.86 -11.76 -16.44
CA PHE A 105 -11.90 -11.25 -17.41
C PHE A 105 -10.85 -12.28 -17.84
N PRO A 106 -10.52 -12.35 -19.14
CA PRO A 106 -9.50 -13.25 -19.64
C PRO A 106 -8.09 -12.79 -19.23
N GLU A 107 -7.19 -13.76 -19.00
CA GLU A 107 -5.84 -13.52 -18.46
C GLU A 107 -4.97 -12.61 -19.34
N TRP A 108 -5.13 -12.67 -20.66
CA TRP A 108 -4.39 -11.82 -21.59
C TRP A 108 -4.69 -10.34 -21.38
N MET A 109 -5.96 -9.99 -21.15
CA MET A 109 -6.39 -8.62 -20.95
C MET A 109 -5.86 -8.08 -19.61
N LEU A 110 -5.85 -8.93 -18.57
CA LEU A 110 -5.25 -8.60 -17.27
C LEU A 110 -3.76 -8.35 -17.39
N THR A 111 -3.06 -9.18 -18.18
CA THR A 111 -1.62 -9.06 -18.42
C THR A 111 -1.29 -7.75 -19.15
N VAL A 112 -2.01 -7.44 -20.23
CA VAL A 112 -1.81 -6.19 -20.99
C VAL A 112 -2.06 -4.96 -20.11
N LEU A 113 -3.17 -4.97 -19.36
CA LEU A 113 -3.51 -3.89 -18.43
C LEU A 113 -2.43 -3.70 -17.37
N LEU A 114 -1.90 -4.79 -16.83
CA LEU A 114 -0.86 -4.77 -15.80
C LEU A 114 0.46 -4.19 -16.33
N ILE A 115 0.88 -4.60 -17.53
CA ILE A 115 2.10 -4.08 -18.16
C ILE A 115 1.99 -2.56 -18.35
N ILE A 116 0.89 -2.09 -18.95
CA ILE A 116 0.65 -0.66 -19.19
C ILE A 116 0.69 0.12 -17.86
N LEU A 117 -0.04 -0.37 -16.86
CA LEU A 117 -0.17 0.27 -15.56
C LEU A 117 1.17 0.34 -14.82
N PHE A 118 1.91 -0.75 -14.75
CA PHE A 118 3.19 -0.77 -14.05
C PHE A 118 4.28 0.00 -14.78
N VAL A 119 4.33 -0.02 -16.11
CA VAL A 119 5.27 0.83 -16.86
C VAL A 119 4.96 2.30 -16.58
N GLY A 120 3.70 2.71 -16.69
CA GLY A 120 3.29 4.10 -16.43
C GLY A 120 3.56 4.56 -15.00
N LEU A 121 3.21 3.74 -14.00
CA LEU A 121 3.44 4.03 -12.59
C LEU A 121 4.94 4.03 -12.24
N SER A 122 5.74 3.16 -12.85
CA SER A 122 7.19 3.11 -12.65
C SER A 122 7.86 4.37 -13.18
N ILE A 123 7.53 4.79 -14.41
CA ILE A 123 8.06 6.03 -15.00
C ILE A 123 7.70 7.23 -14.14
N LYS A 124 6.42 7.36 -13.77
CA LYS A 124 5.95 8.48 -12.93
C LYS A 124 6.64 8.51 -11.56
N SER A 125 6.79 7.34 -10.92
CA SER A 125 7.44 7.23 -9.61
C SER A 125 8.93 7.52 -9.69
N PHE A 126 9.61 7.07 -10.76
CA PHE A 126 11.02 7.35 -11.01
C PHE A 126 11.28 8.85 -11.15
N LEU A 127 10.51 9.53 -12.02
CA LEU A 127 10.62 10.97 -12.23
C LEU A 127 10.40 11.74 -10.91
N LYS A 128 9.40 11.35 -10.12
CA LYS A 128 9.15 11.94 -8.80
C LYS A 128 10.30 11.66 -7.81
N GLY A 129 10.90 10.48 -7.87
CA GLY A 129 12.07 10.10 -7.06
C GLY A 129 13.28 10.97 -7.37
N VAL A 130 13.58 11.19 -8.65
CA VAL A 130 14.67 12.07 -9.11
C VAL A 130 14.42 13.52 -8.67
N GLU A 131 13.21 14.03 -8.85
CA GLU A 131 12.85 15.39 -8.43
C GLU A 131 13.02 15.55 -6.91
N THR A 132 12.48 14.61 -6.12
CA THR A 132 12.60 14.64 -4.66
C THR A 132 14.05 14.55 -4.21
N TRP A 133 14.87 13.71 -4.85
CA TRP A 133 16.30 13.61 -4.57
C TRP A 133 17.04 14.92 -4.86
N LYS A 134 16.69 15.60 -5.96
CA LYS A 134 17.26 16.91 -6.32
C LYS A 134 16.93 17.94 -5.24
N GLN A 135 15.68 18.03 -4.83
CA GLN A 135 15.23 18.94 -3.75
C GLN A 135 15.96 18.66 -2.43
N GLU A 136 16.05 17.39 -2.00
CA GLU A 136 16.80 17.01 -0.80
C GLU A 136 18.29 17.36 -0.90
N THR A 137 18.88 17.29 -2.10
CA THR A 137 20.29 17.64 -2.31
C THR A 137 20.51 19.15 -2.19
N ILE A 138 19.58 19.97 -2.70
CA ILE A 138 19.63 21.43 -2.58
C ILE A 138 19.51 21.84 -1.10
N MET A 139 18.50 21.34 -0.40
CA MET A 139 18.29 21.63 1.03
C MET A 139 19.51 21.24 1.88
N LYS A 140 20.14 20.10 1.59
CA LYS A 140 21.38 19.69 2.30
C LYS A 140 22.57 20.61 2.00
N LYS A 141 22.68 21.14 0.78
CA LYS A 141 23.73 22.10 0.42
C LYS A 141 23.51 23.43 1.13
N GLU A 142 22.27 23.91 1.18
CA GLU A 142 21.90 25.13 1.90
C GLU A 142 22.16 25.00 3.40
N ALA A 143 21.75 23.89 4.03
CA ALA A 143 22.03 23.64 5.44
C ALA A 143 23.53 23.59 5.77
N ARG A 144 24.35 23.02 4.87
CA ARG A 144 25.83 23.05 4.98
C ARG A 144 26.42 24.44 4.77
N LYS A 145 25.77 25.30 3.98
CA LYS A 145 26.22 26.68 3.76
C LYS A 145 25.89 27.54 4.97
N ASN A 146 24.67 27.45 5.50
CA ASN A 146 24.25 28.19 6.68
C ASN A 146 25.08 27.81 7.91
N SER A 147 25.31 26.51 8.16
CA SER A 147 26.21 26.09 9.25
C SER A 147 27.62 26.65 9.13
N ARG A 148 28.21 26.71 7.92
CA ARG A 148 29.51 27.36 7.74
C ARG A 148 29.47 28.87 7.99
N ILE A 149 28.37 29.54 7.64
CA ILE A 149 28.21 30.97 7.90
C ILE A 149 28.09 31.21 9.41
N ASP A 150 27.33 30.38 10.12
CA ASP A 150 27.21 30.44 11.58
C ASP A 150 28.57 30.15 12.25
N ASP A 151 29.33 29.16 11.78
CA ASP A 151 30.68 28.86 12.28
C ASP A 151 31.66 30.03 12.06
N ILE A 152 31.58 30.72 10.90
CA ILE A 152 32.41 31.90 10.60
C ILE A 152 31.97 33.10 11.44
N ALA A 153 30.66 33.36 11.57
CA ALA A 153 30.15 34.44 12.42
C ALA A 153 30.53 34.24 13.89
N THR A 154 30.45 33.00 14.38
CA THR A 154 30.88 32.65 15.75
C THR A 154 32.40 32.77 15.94
N ALA A 155 33.20 32.55 14.88
CA ALA A 155 34.64 32.73 14.92
C ALA A 155 35.07 34.21 14.84
N GLU A 156 34.32 35.05 14.13
CA GLU A 156 34.56 36.50 14.06
C GLU A 156 34.09 37.24 15.33
N ASP A 157 32.95 36.84 15.93
CA ASP A 157 32.49 37.36 17.23
C ASP A 157 33.35 36.86 18.40
N GLY A 158 34.16 35.82 18.22
CA GLY A 158 35.10 35.31 19.24
C GLY A 158 36.32 36.20 19.49
N ALA A 159 36.53 37.26 18.71
CA ALA A 159 37.66 38.19 18.88
C ALA A 159 37.37 39.39 19.82
N HIS A 160 36.15 39.54 20.32
CA HIS A 160 35.85 40.51 21.37
C HIS A 160 34.66 40.06 22.22
N TYR A 161 34.76 40.30 23.53
CA TYR A 161 33.78 40.04 24.60
C TYR A 161 33.86 38.66 25.30
N ILE A 162 34.44 38.69 26.50
CA ILE A 162 34.11 37.76 27.59
C ILE A 162 32.69 38.12 28.05
N HIS A 163 31.71 37.25 27.78
CA HIS A 163 30.45 37.25 28.51
C HIS A 163 30.04 35.82 28.88
N THR A 164 30.00 35.57 30.18
CA THR A 164 29.35 34.45 30.83
C THR A 164 27.84 34.54 30.65
N GLU A 165 27.26 33.74 29.77
CA GLU A 165 25.84 33.36 29.82
C GLU A 165 25.70 31.87 29.45
N GLY A 166 24.80 31.20 30.18
CA GLY A 166 24.75 29.74 30.34
C GLY A 166 24.45 28.92 29.07
N PRO A 167 24.43 27.59 29.19
CA PRO A 167 24.29 26.71 28.03
C PRO A 167 22.91 26.93 27.42
N VAL A 168 22.88 27.61 26.27
CA VAL A 168 21.77 27.56 25.33
C VAL A 168 21.69 26.12 24.85
N LYS A 169 20.86 25.33 25.55
CA LYS A 169 20.50 23.99 25.15
C LYS A 169 19.91 24.07 23.74
N ASP A 170 20.71 23.63 22.78
CA ASP A 170 20.31 23.22 21.44
C ASP A 170 19.11 22.25 21.55
N LYS A 171 17.89 22.82 21.54
CA LYS A 171 16.61 22.10 21.66
C LYS A 171 16.31 21.23 20.44
N THR A 172 17.18 21.21 19.43
CA THR A 172 17.01 20.37 18.24
C THR A 172 17.43 18.91 18.49
N LYS A 173 18.12 18.63 19.62
CA LYS A 173 18.62 17.31 20.01
C LYS A 173 17.93 16.70 21.23
N GLU A 174 16.71 17.12 21.60
CA GLU A 174 15.88 16.30 22.50
C GLU A 174 15.42 15.03 21.77
N LEU A 175 16.30 14.03 21.84
CA LEU A 175 16.02 12.61 21.99
C LEU A 175 14.60 12.22 21.55
N ARG A 176 14.47 11.92 20.25
CA ARG A 176 13.35 11.23 19.57
C ARG A 176 12.65 10.25 20.52
N LYS A 177 11.73 10.75 21.34
CA LYS A 177 11.12 10.00 22.44
C LYS A 177 10.35 8.86 21.79
N LYS A 178 10.68 7.62 22.13
CA LYS A 178 9.96 6.44 21.66
C LYS A 178 8.58 6.51 22.33
N VAL A 179 7.62 7.15 21.67
CA VAL A 179 6.31 7.44 22.26
C VAL A 179 5.56 6.13 22.46
N SER A 180 4.81 6.04 23.55
CA SER A 180 3.90 4.92 23.80
C SER A 180 3.01 4.70 22.57
N MET A 181 2.83 3.44 22.17
CA MET A 181 1.99 3.07 21.02
C MET A 181 0.58 3.62 21.17
N VAL A 182 0.04 3.61 22.38
CA VAL A 182 -1.35 4.00 22.68
C VAL A 182 -1.58 5.49 22.44
N ASP A 183 -0.58 6.32 22.77
CA ASP A 183 -0.66 7.78 22.66
C ASP A 183 -0.47 8.27 21.22
N ASN A 184 0.17 7.46 20.38
CA ASN A 184 0.41 7.79 18.97
C ASN A 184 -0.77 7.39 18.05
N ILE A 185 -1.78 6.67 18.57
CA ILE A 185 -2.91 6.18 17.77
C ILE A 185 -4.09 7.13 17.87
N ARG A 186 -4.64 7.52 16.71
CA ARG A 186 -5.93 8.22 16.63
C ARG A 186 -7.08 7.22 16.73
N TRP A 187 -7.37 6.76 17.95
CA TRP A 187 -8.36 5.70 18.22
C TRP A 187 -9.72 5.95 17.59
N LYS A 188 -10.19 7.20 17.60
CA LYS A 188 -11.46 7.56 16.95
C LYS A 188 -11.41 7.28 15.45
N ASP A 189 -10.38 7.71 14.75
CA ASP A 189 -10.28 7.53 13.30
C ASP A 189 -10.03 6.07 12.92
N LEU A 190 -9.18 5.37 13.68
CA LEU A 190 -8.97 3.94 13.53
C LEU A 190 -10.26 3.14 13.76
N GLY A 191 -11.07 3.53 14.75
CA GLY A 191 -12.37 2.93 15.01
C GLY A 191 -13.33 3.05 13.82
N HIS A 192 -13.35 4.19 13.13
CA HIS A 192 -14.15 4.34 11.90
C HIS A 192 -13.65 3.42 10.78
N LEU A 193 -12.33 3.26 10.61
CA LEU A 193 -11.75 2.33 9.63
C LEU A 193 -12.17 0.88 9.91
N PHE A 194 -12.09 0.44 11.17
CA PHE A 194 -12.55 -0.89 11.57
C PHE A 194 -14.05 -1.07 11.41
N ALA A 195 -14.86 -0.06 11.77
CA ALA A 195 -16.31 -0.14 11.62
C ALA A 195 -16.71 -0.35 10.16
N VAL A 196 -16.16 0.45 9.24
CA VAL A 196 -16.39 0.27 7.79
C VAL A 196 -15.89 -1.08 7.31
N TRP A 197 -14.73 -1.51 7.80
CA TRP A 197 -14.17 -2.82 7.46
C TRP A 197 -15.09 -3.97 7.85
N ILE A 198 -15.57 -4.00 9.10
CA ILE A 198 -16.50 -5.01 9.60
C ILE A 198 -17.80 -5.00 8.81
N MET A 199 -18.36 -3.82 8.53
CA MET A 199 -19.64 -3.70 7.82
C MET A 199 -19.56 -4.26 6.39
N ILE A 200 -18.53 -3.88 5.62
CA ILE A 200 -18.35 -4.41 4.26
C ILE A 200 -18.01 -5.91 4.32
N LEU A 201 -17.16 -6.34 5.25
CA LEU A 201 -16.82 -7.75 5.42
C LEU A 201 -18.04 -8.61 5.75
N ALA A 202 -18.95 -8.12 6.60
CA ALA A 202 -20.19 -8.82 6.92
C ALA A 202 -21.08 -8.99 5.67
N LEU A 203 -21.13 -7.98 4.80
CA LEU A 203 -21.84 -8.09 3.52
C LEU A 203 -21.17 -9.12 2.59
N GLU A 204 -19.84 -9.15 2.51
CA GLU A 204 -19.12 -10.15 1.72
C GLU A 204 -19.34 -11.58 2.23
N ILE A 205 -19.34 -11.78 3.55
CA ILE A 205 -19.66 -13.08 4.15
C ILE A 205 -21.13 -13.44 3.85
N GLY A 206 -22.04 -12.48 3.96
CA GLY A 206 -23.46 -12.65 3.64
C GLY A 206 -23.68 -13.04 2.17
N LYS A 207 -22.90 -12.47 1.24
CA LYS A 207 -22.93 -12.78 -0.20
C LYS A 207 -22.79 -14.29 -0.44
N ASN A 208 -21.92 -14.97 0.32
CA ASN A 208 -21.65 -16.40 0.17
C ASN A 208 -22.84 -17.31 0.57
N TYR A 209 -23.80 -16.80 1.34
CA TYR A 209 -25.03 -17.52 1.69
C TYR A 209 -26.16 -17.30 0.68
N THR A 210 -25.96 -16.43 -0.31
CA THR A 210 -26.94 -16.16 -1.36
C THR A 210 -26.63 -16.96 -2.62
N THR A 211 -27.67 -17.35 -3.35
CA THR A 211 -27.52 -17.94 -4.69
C THR A 211 -26.86 -16.93 -5.65
N THR A 212 -25.77 -17.32 -6.30
CA THR A 212 -25.05 -16.47 -7.27
C THR A 212 -26.00 -15.91 -8.32
N CYS A 213 -25.85 -14.63 -8.65
CA CYS A 213 -26.67 -13.92 -9.64
C CYS A 213 -28.18 -13.82 -9.31
N SER A 214 -28.59 -14.10 -8.06
CA SER A 214 -29.96 -13.83 -7.60
C SER A 214 -30.18 -12.35 -7.26
N GLY A 215 -31.44 -11.93 -7.12
CA GLY A 215 -31.76 -10.57 -6.65
C GLY A 215 -31.16 -10.27 -5.28
N ALA A 216 -31.11 -11.26 -4.38
CA ALA A 216 -30.47 -11.13 -3.06
C ALA A 216 -28.95 -10.93 -3.17
N TYR A 217 -28.28 -11.65 -4.08
CA TYR A 217 -26.85 -11.47 -4.35
C TYR A 217 -26.53 -10.03 -4.77
N TRP A 218 -27.28 -9.51 -5.74
CA TRP A 218 -27.10 -8.14 -6.22
C TRP A 218 -27.47 -7.10 -5.16
N ALA A 219 -28.50 -7.35 -4.34
CA ALA A 219 -28.87 -6.46 -3.24
C ALA A 219 -27.73 -6.34 -2.20
N VAL A 220 -27.13 -7.45 -1.80
CA VAL A 220 -25.99 -7.46 -0.85
C VAL A 220 -24.77 -6.73 -1.43
N ASN A 221 -24.47 -6.93 -2.72
CA ASN A 221 -23.37 -6.25 -3.39
C ASN A 221 -23.62 -4.73 -3.50
N LEU A 222 -24.84 -4.32 -3.90
CA LEU A 222 -25.23 -2.91 -3.99
C LEU A 222 -25.25 -2.22 -2.63
N LEU A 223 -25.52 -2.94 -1.53
CA LEU A 223 -25.53 -2.39 -0.18
C LEU A 223 -24.14 -1.93 0.30
N GLN A 224 -23.06 -2.39 -0.32
CA GLN A 224 -21.72 -1.90 -0.03
C GLN A 224 -21.49 -0.45 -0.50
N ILE A 225 -22.16 -0.05 -1.61
CA ILE A 225 -22.03 1.27 -2.21
C ILE A 225 -22.42 2.39 -1.23
N PRO A 226 -23.62 2.40 -0.58
CA PRO A 226 -23.97 3.47 0.34
C PRO A 226 -23.04 3.53 1.56
N ILE A 227 -22.49 2.40 2.03
CA ILE A 227 -21.54 2.37 3.13
C ILE A 227 -20.22 3.04 2.73
N ALA A 228 -19.64 2.61 1.61
CA ALA A 228 -18.37 3.14 1.11
C ALA A 228 -18.47 4.61 0.67
N VAL A 229 -19.51 4.93 -0.11
CA VAL A 229 -19.79 6.29 -0.60
C VAL A 229 -20.18 7.21 0.53
N GLY A 230 -21.03 6.78 1.46
CA GLY A 230 -21.44 7.58 2.61
C GLY A 230 -20.26 7.98 3.48
N MET A 231 -19.39 7.03 3.84
CA MET A 231 -18.23 7.30 4.69
C MET A 231 -17.16 8.15 4.00
N SER A 232 -16.84 7.86 2.75
CA SER A 232 -15.83 8.66 2.02
C SER A 232 -16.35 10.06 1.71
N SER A 233 -17.65 10.21 1.39
CA SER A 233 -18.29 11.51 1.18
C SER A 233 -18.39 12.32 2.48
N TYR A 234 -18.69 11.67 3.60
CA TYR A 234 -18.66 12.32 4.92
C TYR A 234 -17.28 12.90 5.22
N GLN A 235 -16.22 12.12 5.00
CA GLN A 235 -14.85 12.59 5.19
C GLN A 235 -14.48 13.67 4.17
N ALA A 236 -14.83 13.51 2.89
CA ALA A 236 -14.59 14.50 1.84
C ALA A 236 -15.27 15.84 2.15
N MET A 237 -16.51 15.84 2.66
CA MET A 237 -17.22 17.05 3.10
C MET A 237 -16.53 17.74 4.27
N ARG A 238 -15.94 16.99 5.20
CA ARG A 238 -15.18 17.56 6.33
C ARG A 238 -13.88 18.21 5.87
N LEU A 239 -13.20 17.62 4.88
CA LEU A 239 -12.04 18.22 4.23
C LEU A 239 -12.43 19.49 3.43
N TYR A 240 -13.55 19.44 2.69
CA TYR A 240 -14.03 20.58 1.91
C TYR A 240 -14.43 21.78 2.79
N LYS A 241 -15.12 21.53 3.90
CA LYS A 241 -15.55 22.55 4.88
C LYS A 241 -14.41 23.04 5.77
N GLY A 242 -13.18 22.53 5.62
CA GLY A 242 -12.03 22.89 6.46
C GLY A 242 -12.13 22.39 7.90
N LYS A 243 -13.11 21.54 8.23
CA LYS A 243 -13.24 20.92 9.58
C LYS A 243 -12.14 19.90 9.87
N ARG A 244 -11.47 19.43 8.81
CA ARG A 244 -10.27 18.60 8.86
C ARG A 244 -9.32 19.03 7.75
N SER A 245 -8.02 18.95 8.01
CA SER A 245 -6.96 19.15 7.03
C SER A 245 -6.12 17.87 6.92
N ILE A 246 -5.54 17.64 5.74
CA ILE A 246 -4.53 16.58 5.56
C ILE A 246 -3.28 17.07 6.31
N ALA A 247 -3.17 16.67 7.56
CA ALA A 247 -2.18 17.20 8.50
C ALA A 247 -0.75 17.01 7.98
N SER A 248 -0.52 16.01 7.13
CA SER A 248 0.79 15.76 6.52
C SER A 248 1.26 16.80 5.49
N LYS A 249 0.37 17.67 4.98
CA LYS A 249 0.71 18.67 3.95
C LYS A 249 1.16 20.03 4.50
N GLY A 250 1.05 20.26 5.82
CA GLY A 250 1.42 21.54 6.46
C GLY A 250 0.50 22.71 6.08
N ASP A 251 0.97 23.95 6.29
CA ASP A 251 0.20 25.20 6.13
C ASP A 251 -0.10 25.60 4.67
N GLN A 252 0.41 24.87 3.68
CA GLN A 252 0.02 25.07 2.28
C GLN A 252 -1.35 24.40 2.01
N GLN A 253 -2.43 25.04 2.45
CA GLN A 253 -3.80 24.58 2.22
C GLN A 253 -4.40 25.14 0.92
N PRO A 254 -4.40 24.41 -0.22
CA PRO A 254 -5.40 24.69 -1.24
C PRO A 254 -6.75 24.23 -0.71
N ARG A 255 -7.75 25.11 -0.74
CA ARG A 255 -9.16 24.75 -0.55
C ARG A 255 -9.48 23.66 -1.58
N TRP A 256 -9.66 22.42 -1.13
CA TRP A 256 -9.86 21.26 -2.03
C TRP A 256 -11.08 21.52 -2.90
N ARG A 257 -10.94 21.41 -4.21
CA ARG A 257 -12.11 21.53 -5.11
C ARG A 257 -12.91 20.24 -5.05
N VAL A 258 -14.24 20.34 -5.13
CA VAL A 258 -15.16 19.19 -5.14
C VAL A 258 -14.74 18.16 -6.20
N TRP A 259 -14.36 18.62 -7.39
CA TRP A 259 -13.86 17.76 -8.46
C TRP A 259 -12.62 16.93 -8.07
N GLN A 260 -11.67 17.49 -7.32
CA GLN A 260 -10.49 16.76 -6.85
C GLN A 260 -10.87 15.64 -5.88
N LEU A 261 -11.85 15.90 -5.00
CA LEU A 261 -12.35 14.89 -4.05
C LEU A 261 -13.09 13.76 -4.77
N ILE A 262 -13.90 14.09 -5.78
CA ILE A 262 -14.55 13.09 -6.64
C ILE A 262 -13.50 12.23 -7.35
N LEU A 263 -12.47 12.85 -7.94
CA LEU A 263 -11.37 12.14 -8.57
C LEU A 263 -10.63 11.22 -7.60
N PHE A 264 -10.44 11.61 -6.33
CA PHE A 264 -9.85 10.75 -5.31
C PHE A 264 -10.71 9.55 -4.98
N CYS A 265 -12.03 9.71 -4.85
CA CYS A 265 -12.95 8.60 -4.67
C CYS A 265 -12.89 7.63 -5.88
N CYS A 266 -12.96 8.15 -7.11
CA CYS A 266 -12.85 7.34 -8.32
C CYS A 266 -11.51 6.60 -8.40
N CYS A 267 -10.41 7.28 -8.04
CA CYS A 267 -9.08 6.67 -7.99
C CYS A 267 -8.99 5.58 -6.91
N GLY A 268 -9.62 5.78 -5.76
CA GLY A 268 -9.73 4.77 -4.70
C GLY A 268 -10.45 3.52 -5.18
N THR A 269 -11.62 3.68 -5.81
CA THR A 269 -12.37 2.54 -6.38
C THR A 269 -11.58 1.85 -7.47
N LEU A 270 -10.96 2.59 -8.41
CA LEU A 270 -10.10 2.03 -9.46
C LEU A 270 -8.88 1.29 -8.88
N ALA A 271 -8.27 1.83 -7.84
CA ALA A 271 -7.17 1.17 -7.14
C ALA A 271 -7.64 -0.13 -6.48
N GLY A 272 -8.84 -0.13 -5.91
CA GLY A 272 -9.49 -1.30 -5.35
C GLY A 272 -9.78 -2.37 -6.41
N THR A 273 -10.39 -2.00 -7.54
CA THR A 273 -10.72 -2.95 -8.62
C THR A 273 -9.47 -3.61 -9.17
N LEU A 274 -8.44 -2.83 -9.46
CA LEU A 274 -7.16 -3.36 -9.92
C LEU A 274 -6.47 -4.20 -8.85
N ALA A 275 -6.58 -3.83 -7.57
CA ALA A 275 -6.04 -4.62 -6.48
C ALA A 275 -6.75 -5.96 -6.29
N GLY A 276 -8.07 -6.00 -6.37
CA GLY A 276 -8.88 -7.23 -6.32
C GLY A 276 -8.56 -8.12 -7.52
N LEU A 277 -8.51 -7.52 -8.70
CA LEU A 277 -8.28 -8.20 -9.97
C LEU A 277 -6.89 -8.84 -10.11
N LEU A 278 -5.85 -8.14 -9.65
CA LEU A 278 -4.45 -8.51 -9.91
C LEU A 278 -3.74 -9.14 -8.71
N GLY A 279 -4.37 -9.18 -7.53
CA GLY A 279 -3.73 -9.70 -6.33
C GLY A 279 -2.77 -8.74 -5.62
N LEU A 280 -2.41 -7.60 -6.23
CA LEU A 280 -1.27 -6.76 -5.82
C LEU A 280 -1.40 -6.00 -4.49
N GLY A 281 -2.63 -5.73 -4.02
CA GLY A 281 -2.90 -4.87 -2.86
C GLY A 281 -2.83 -3.38 -3.25
N GLY A 282 -3.88 -2.60 -3.05
CA GLY A 282 -4.06 -1.30 -3.76
C GLY A 282 -3.07 -0.18 -3.42
N GLY A 283 -2.09 -0.42 -2.56
CA GLY A 283 -1.02 0.52 -2.24
C GLY A 283 -0.13 0.88 -3.43
N PHE A 284 -0.04 0.05 -4.47
CA PHE A 284 0.72 0.39 -5.67
C PHE A 284 0.16 1.57 -6.48
N ILE A 285 -1.13 1.89 -6.33
CA ILE A 285 -1.73 3.11 -6.86
C ILE A 285 -1.73 4.21 -5.81
N LEU A 286 -2.11 3.88 -4.56
CA LEU A 286 -2.19 4.87 -3.49
C LEU A 286 -0.83 5.53 -3.17
N ALA A 287 0.27 4.78 -3.12
CA ALA A 287 1.57 5.33 -2.77
C ALA A 287 2.08 6.38 -3.80
N PRO A 288 2.12 6.10 -5.12
CA PRO A 288 2.43 7.13 -6.12
C PRO A 288 1.43 8.28 -6.15
N LEU A 289 0.14 8.02 -5.88
CA LEU A 289 -0.89 9.06 -5.81
C LEU A 289 -0.60 10.03 -4.66
N PHE A 290 -0.30 9.51 -3.47
CA PHE A 290 0.03 10.29 -2.27
C PHE A 290 1.29 11.12 -2.46
N LEU A 291 2.32 10.54 -3.08
CA LEU A 291 3.52 11.28 -3.49
C LEU A 291 3.19 12.40 -4.50
N GLY A 292 2.26 12.14 -5.42
CA GLY A 292 1.81 13.09 -6.44
C GLY A 292 1.10 14.31 -5.86
N ILE A 293 0.34 14.15 -4.78
CA ILE A 293 -0.36 15.25 -4.09
C ILE A 293 0.52 16.01 -3.08
N GLY A 294 1.78 15.61 -2.94
CA GLY A 294 2.81 16.27 -2.12
C GLY A 294 2.99 15.70 -0.72
N ILE A 295 2.45 14.51 -0.44
CA ILE A 295 2.63 13.87 0.88
C ILE A 295 4.07 13.34 1.00
N PRO A 296 4.75 13.56 2.14
CA PRO A 296 6.08 13.02 2.42
C PRO A 296 6.15 11.49 2.20
N PRO A 297 7.26 10.95 1.66
CA PRO A 297 7.34 9.52 1.29
C PRO A 297 7.09 8.55 2.45
N GLN A 298 7.50 8.91 3.66
CA GLN A 298 7.29 8.10 4.85
C GLN A 298 5.80 7.97 5.21
N VAL A 299 5.05 9.05 5.07
CA VAL A 299 3.61 9.09 5.38
C VAL A 299 2.80 8.43 4.27
N ALA A 300 3.17 8.68 3.01
CA ALA A 300 2.55 8.05 1.85
C ALA A 300 2.66 6.51 1.93
N SER A 301 3.86 6.00 2.23
CA SER A 301 4.09 4.57 2.45
C SER A 301 3.31 4.04 3.65
N ALA A 302 3.40 4.67 4.83
CA ALA A 302 2.71 4.18 6.02
C ALA A 302 1.18 4.15 5.87
N THR A 303 0.61 5.18 5.25
CA THR A 303 -0.85 5.32 5.06
C THR A 303 -1.39 4.34 4.02
N SER A 304 -0.66 4.13 2.91
CA SER A 304 -1.04 3.14 1.89
C SER A 304 -1.00 1.71 2.44
N ILE A 305 -0.03 1.39 3.31
CA ILE A 305 0.09 0.08 3.96
C ILE A 305 -1.05 -0.15 4.95
N LEU A 306 -1.48 0.89 5.69
CA LEU A 306 -2.66 0.77 6.56
C LEU A 306 -3.90 0.41 5.75
N ALA A 307 -4.18 1.17 4.69
CA ALA A 307 -5.30 0.89 3.81
C ALA A 307 -5.21 -0.53 3.22
N MET A 308 -4.01 -0.96 2.83
CA MET A 308 -3.75 -2.29 2.30
C MET A 308 -3.96 -3.41 3.31
N ALA A 309 -3.64 -3.22 4.59
CA ALA A 309 -3.85 -4.24 5.62
C ALA A 309 -5.36 -4.58 5.75
N PHE A 310 -6.23 -3.56 5.76
CA PHE A 310 -7.69 -3.74 5.75
C PHE A 310 -8.18 -4.36 4.44
N SER A 311 -7.67 -3.86 3.32
CA SER A 311 -8.13 -4.28 2.00
C SER A 311 -7.70 -5.72 1.66
N ALA A 312 -6.48 -6.12 2.03
CA ALA A 312 -5.96 -7.46 1.80
C ALA A 312 -6.56 -8.49 2.76
N SER A 313 -6.82 -8.11 4.03
CA SER A 313 -7.50 -9.00 4.99
C SER A 313 -8.94 -9.32 4.58
N MET A 314 -9.65 -8.37 3.95
CA MET A 314 -10.96 -8.65 3.38
C MET A 314 -10.88 -9.66 2.22
N ALA A 315 -9.95 -9.44 1.28
CA ALA A 315 -9.76 -10.35 0.14
C ALA A 315 -9.33 -11.76 0.60
N VAL A 316 -8.56 -11.86 1.71
CA VAL A 316 -8.22 -13.13 2.36
C VAL A 316 -9.47 -13.93 2.74
N VAL A 317 -10.47 -13.27 3.35
CA VAL A 317 -11.73 -13.93 3.72
C VAL A 317 -12.50 -14.35 2.48
N GLU A 318 -12.60 -13.49 1.47
CA GLU A 318 -13.30 -13.82 0.21
C GLU A 318 -12.66 -15.02 -0.51
N TYR A 319 -11.34 -15.03 -0.69
CA TYR A 319 -10.65 -16.16 -1.31
C TYR A 319 -10.68 -17.44 -0.47
N TYR A 320 -10.75 -17.32 0.86
CA TYR A 320 -10.94 -18.47 1.74
C TYR A 320 -12.33 -19.08 1.58
N LEU A 321 -13.38 -18.26 1.52
CA LEU A 321 -14.76 -18.72 1.25
C LEU A 321 -14.87 -19.39 -0.12
N LEU A 322 -14.14 -18.89 -1.13
CA LEU A 322 -14.07 -19.51 -2.46
C LEU A 322 -13.25 -20.82 -2.50
N LYS A 323 -12.62 -21.26 -1.39
CA LYS A 323 -11.78 -22.47 -1.29
C LYS A 323 -10.68 -22.55 -2.36
N ARG A 324 -10.08 -21.40 -2.69
CA ARG A 324 -9.17 -21.26 -3.84
C ARG A 324 -7.71 -21.65 -3.60
N PHE A 325 -7.32 -22.11 -2.41
CA PHE A 325 -5.91 -22.41 -2.13
C PHE A 325 -5.72 -23.37 -0.96
N PRO A 326 -4.56 -24.07 -0.89
CA PRO A 326 -4.22 -24.91 0.26
C PRO A 326 -3.72 -24.07 1.45
N VAL A 327 -4.53 -24.05 2.52
CA VAL A 327 -4.28 -23.27 3.75
C VAL A 327 -2.88 -23.46 4.37
N PRO A 328 -2.29 -24.68 4.43
CA PRO A 328 -0.97 -24.86 5.05
C PRO A 328 0.16 -24.09 4.34
N TYR A 329 0.12 -24.00 3.01
CA TYR A 329 1.12 -23.24 2.23
C TYR A 329 0.99 -21.74 2.48
N ALA A 330 -0.26 -21.24 2.53
CA ALA A 330 -0.53 -19.84 2.81
C ALA A 330 -0.01 -19.43 4.20
N LEU A 331 -0.28 -20.23 5.24
CA LEU A 331 0.19 -19.93 6.60
C LEU A 331 1.73 -19.90 6.71
N CYS A 332 2.43 -20.83 6.06
CA CYS A 332 3.89 -20.84 6.05
C CYS A 332 4.46 -19.59 5.37
N LEU A 333 3.93 -19.22 4.19
CA LEU A 333 4.42 -18.08 3.43
C LEU A 333 4.04 -16.74 4.07
N VAL A 334 2.92 -16.67 4.80
CA VAL A 334 2.57 -15.54 5.65
C VAL A 334 3.63 -15.31 6.71
N GLY A 335 4.06 -16.36 7.42
CA GLY A 335 5.11 -16.25 8.42
C GLY A 335 6.42 -15.68 7.84
N VAL A 336 6.81 -16.16 6.67
CA VAL A 336 7.98 -15.65 5.93
C VAL A 336 7.79 -14.18 5.54
N ALA A 337 6.63 -13.82 4.97
CA ALA A 337 6.34 -12.46 4.55
C ALA A 337 6.33 -11.48 5.73
N THR A 338 5.71 -11.87 6.85
CA THR A 338 5.69 -11.09 8.11
C THR A 338 7.08 -10.85 8.66
N ALA A 339 7.91 -11.91 8.78
CA ALA A 339 9.29 -11.78 9.24
C ALA A 339 10.11 -10.86 8.33
N ALA A 340 9.95 -11.03 7.01
CA ALA A 340 10.61 -10.20 6.01
C ALA A 340 10.23 -8.72 6.10
N SER A 341 8.96 -8.40 6.36
CA SER A 341 8.52 -7.02 6.54
C SER A 341 9.17 -6.36 7.75
N VAL A 342 9.27 -7.06 8.88
CA VAL A 342 9.93 -6.54 10.08
C VAL A 342 11.41 -6.26 9.80
N VAL A 343 12.11 -7.21 9.18
CA VAL A 343 13.52 -7.07 8.82
C VAL A 343 13.72 -5.94 7.80
N GLY A 344 12.90 -5.89 6.75
CA GLY A 344 12.95 -4.85 5.73
C GLY A 344 12.76 -3.45 6.31
N GLN A 345 11.75 -3.26 7.17
CA GLN A 345 11.50 -1.99 7.85
C GLN A 345 12.68 -1.54 8.72
N TYR A 346 13.30 -2.47 9.44
CA TYR A 346 14.50 -2.18 10.23
C TYR A 346 15.68 -1.76 9.34
N LEU A 347 15.96 -2.51 8.27
CA LEU A 347 17.08 -2.24 7.36
C LEU A 347 16.94 -0.89 6.67
N VAL A 348 15.78 -0.59 6.08
CA VAL A 348 15.61 0.68 5.36
C VAL A 348 15.65 1.87 6.29
N ARG A 349 15.24 1.75 7.54
CA ARG A 349 15.43 2.84 8.50
C ARG A 349 16.87 3.08 8.83
N LYS A 350 17.67 2.02 8.98
CA LYS A 350 19.12 2.17 9.14
C LYS A 350 19.71 2.88 7.93
N VAL A 351 19.30 2.51 6.71
CA VAL A 351 19.71 3.16 5.46
C VAL A 351 19.28 4.63 5.40
N ILE A 352 18.02 4.95 5.74
CA ILE A 352 17.50 6.33 5.78
C ILE A 352 18.24 7.16 6.83
N ALA A 353 18.59 6.58 7.98
CA ALA A 353 19.35 7.27 9.02
C ALA A 353 20.78 7.58 8.55
N ILE A 354 21.42 6.67 7.81
CA ILE A 354 22.77 6.86 7.25
C ILE A 354 22.75 7.89 6.12
N LEU A 355 21.82 7.73 5.16
CA LEU A 355 21.74 8.61 3.98
C LEU A 355 21.11 9.97 4.30
N GLY A 356 20.28 10.04 5.35
CA GLY A 356 19.48 11.19 5.74
C GLY A 356 18.55 11.68 4.62
N ARG A 357 17.95 10.77 3.85
CA ARG A 357 17.14 11.06 2.65
C ARG A 357 15.88 10.22 2.64
N ALA A 358 14.71 10.82 2.47
CA ALA A 358 13.42 10.13 2.41
C ALA A 358 13.11 9.60 1.00
N SER A 359 13.72 10.21 -0.04
CA SER A 359 13.66 9.80 -1.44
C SER A 359 14.03 8.32 -1.69
N VAL A 360 14.82 7.70 -0.79
CA VAL A 360 15.15 6.26 -0.83
C VAL A 360 13.89 5.39 -0.90
N ILE A 361 12.82 5.77 -0.21
CA ILE A 361 11.54 5.04 -0.23
C ILE A 361 10.94 5.04 -1.64
N ILE A 362 11.01 6.17 -2.36
CA ILE A 362 10.48 6.31 -3.72
C ILE A 362 11.30 5.48 -4.71
N PHE A 363 12.62 5.38 -4.52
CA PHE A 363 13.46 4.52 -5.35
C PHE A 363 13.17 3.03 -5.11
N ILE A 364 12.96 2.62 -3.86
CA ILE A 364 12.54 1.25 -3.53
C ILE A 364 11.18 0.93 -4.15
N LEU A 365 10.20 1.84 -4.00
CA LEU A 365 8.89 1.76 -4.64
C LEU A 365 9.03 1.53 -6.15
N THR A 366 9.77 2.42 -6.82
CA THR A 366 10.02 2.34 -8.27
C THR A 366 10.69 1.03 -8.67
N PHE A 367 11.74 0.61 -7.95
CA PHE A 367 12.44 -0.64 -8.20
C PHE A 367 11.48 -1.84 -8.11
N THR A 368 10.66 -1.90 -7.05
CA THR A 368 9.67 -2.96 -6.90
C THR A 368 8.60 -2.96 -8.00
N LEU A 369 8.16 -1.79 -8.48
CA LEU A 369 7.22 -1.71 -9.60
C LEU A 369 7.86 -2.20 -10.91
N CYS A 370 9.10 -1.80 -11.20
CA CYS A 370 9.83 -2.26 -12.39
C CYS A 370 10.02 -3.77 -12.39
N VAL A 371 10.50 -4.33 -11.26
CA VAL A 371 10.67 -5.78 -11.12
C VAL A 371 9.32 -6.50 -11.26
N SER A 372 8.26 -5.95 -10.67
CA SER A 372 6.91 -6.51 -10.81
C SER A 372 6.42 -6.46 -12.26
N ALA A 373 6.69 -5.40 -13.01
CA ALA A 373 6.34 -5.27 -14.42
C ALA A 373 7.00 -6.35 -15.28
N VAL A 374 8.29 -6.58 -15.07
CA VAL A 374 9.05 -7.60 -15.79
C VAL A 374 8.56 -9.01 -15.42
N LEU A 375 8.43 -9.31 -14.13
CA LEU A 375 8.05 -10.64 -13.68
C LEU A 375 6.61 -10.98 -14.06
N LEU A 376 5.63 -10.14 -13.73
CA LEU A 376 4.22 -10.41 -14.05
C LEU A 376 3.92 -10.30 -15.54
N GLY A 377 4.52 -9.31 -16.22
CA GLY A 377 4.41 -9.20 -17.67
C GLY A 377 4.97 -10.43 -18.37
N GLY A 378 6.15 -10.90 -17.95
CA GLY A 378 6.77 -12.12 -18.47
C GLY A 378 5.92 -13.37 -18.21
N VAL A 379 5.43 -13.56 -16.98
CA VAL A 379 4.54 -14.69 -16.64
C VAL A 379 3.28 -14.70 -17.48
N GLY A 380 2.61 -13.55 -17.60
CA GLY A 380 1.38 -13.45 -18.36
C GLY A 380 1.59 -13.70 -19.85
N VAL A 381 2.72 -13.25 -20.42
CA VAL A 381 3.08 -13.54 -21.82
C VAL A 381 3.36 -15.03 -22.04
N VAL A 382 4.14 -15.67 -21.16
CA VAL A 382 4.43 -17.11 -21.25
C VAL A 382 3.14 -17.94 -21.15
N HIS A 383 2.26 -17.61 -20.20
CA HIS A 383 0.97 -18.28 -20.04
C HIS A 383 0.07 -18.09 -21.27
N MET A 384 0.03 -16.89 -21.85
CA MET A 384 -0.70 -16.65 -23.10
C MET A 384 -0.21 -17.56 -24.23
N ILE A 385 1.11 -17.62 -24.44
CA ILE A 385 1.70 -18.43 -25.52
C ILE A 385 1.33 -19.90 -25.32
N GLN A 386 1.54 -20.43 -24.11
CA GLN A 386 1.19 -21.82 -23.80
C GLN A 386 -0.30 -22.13 -24.01
N LYS A 387 -1.18 -21.17 -23.68
CA LYS A 387 -2.62 -21.33 -23.83
C LYS A 387 -3.07 -21.32 -25.30
N ILE A 388 -2.42 -20.49 -26.12
CA ILE A 388 -2.60 -20.46 -27.57
C ILE A 388 -2.11 -21.76 -28.21
N GLU A 389 -0.93 -22.25 -27.81
CA GLU A 389 -0.39 -23.54 -28.30
C GLU A 389 -1.30 -24.73 -28.00
N ARG A 390 -2.00 -24.69 -26.86
CA ARG A 390 -2.93 -25.76 -26.44
C ARG A 390 -4.35 -25.60 -26.98
N ASN A 391 -4.63 -24.57 -27.79
CA ASN A 391 -5.97 -24.23 -28.29
C ASN A 391 -7.03 -24.13 -27.16
N GLU A 392 -6.63 -23.67 -25.98
CA GLU A 392 -7.53 -23.51 -24.84
C GLU A 392 -8.37 -22.23 -24.95
N HIS A 393 -9.55 -22.21 -24.32
CA HIS A 393 -10.47 -21.07 -24.37
C HIS A 393 -9.85 -19.79 -23.75
N MET A 394 -9.67 -18.77 -24.59
CA MET A 394 -9.10 -17.45 -24.24
C MET A 394 -10.16 -16.37 -23.97
N GLY A 395 -11.44 -16.75 -24.00
CA GLY A 395 -12.57 -15.83 -23.81
C GLY A 395 -12.92 -15.58 -22.34
N PHE A 396 -14.03 -14.88 -22.16
CA PHE A 396 -14.54 -14.48 -20.85
C PHE A 396 -15.12 -15.66 -20.07
N GLY A 397 -14.92 -15.65 -18.75
CA GLY A 397 -15.57 -16.58 -17.84
C GLY A 397 -17.03 -16.21 -17.56
N ASN A 398 -17.81 -17.15 -17.04
CA ASN A 398 -19.20 -16.93 -16.63
C ASN A 398 -19.34 -17.00 -15.10
N LEU A 399 -19.72 -15.88 -14.47
CA LEU A 399 -19.97 -15.80 -13.02
C LEU A 399 -21.19 -16.63 -12.59
N CYS A 400 -22.22 -16.75 -13.44
CA CYS A 400 -23.53 -17.28 -13.04
C CYS A 400 -23.70 -18.80 -13.20
N MET A 401 -22.65 -19.53 -13.58
CA MET A 401 -22.70 -21.00 -13.65
C MET A 401 -22.42 -21.70 -12.32
N TYR A 402 -22.03 -20.98 -11.26
CA TYR A 402 -21.70 -21.57 -9.96
C TYR A 402 -22.91 -21.56 -9.03
N THR A 403 -23.78 -22.56 -9.09
CA THR A 403 -24.89 -22.71 -8.14
C THR A 403 -24.40 -22.75 -6.70
N ALA A 404 -25.03 -21.97 -5.81
CA ALA A 404 -24.74 -22.00 -4.38
C ALA A 404 -24.94 -23.42 -3.85
N LYS A 405 -23.93 -23.94 -3.16
CA LYS A 405 -24.05 -25.20 -2.42
C LYS A 405 -24.87 -24.95 -1.17
N ASN A 406 -26.01 -25.63 -1.06
CA ASN A 406 -26.67 -25.91 0.22
C ASN A 406 -25.72 -26.63 1.17
#